data_AF-A0A7V7PMX3-F1
#
_entry.id   AF-A0A7V7PMX3-F1
#
_cell.length_a   1.000
_cell.length_b   1.000
_cell.length_c   1.000
_cell.angle_alpha   90.00
_cell.angle_beta   90.00
_cell.angle_gamma   90.00
#
_symmetry.space_group_name_H-M   'P 1'
#
loop_
_entity.id
_entity.type
_entity.pdbx_description
1 polymer ?
#
loop_
_entity_poly.entity_id
_entity_poly.type
_entity_poly.pdbx_seq_one_letter_code
_entity_poly.pdbx_strand_id
1 'polypeptide(L)'
;MTSTPDTVSSNPGRLMWWGVAGAALLMIAGGGAFTYASMNRGAAGGADAVTVTLKDGRCEPNALSVPAGRSTFRIVNETSRAVEWEILDGVMVLEERENIAPGITQTLGARLRAGEYAITCGLLSNPRGTLTVTPSAGPGETERPALVAFIGPLAEYQVFLAMQANELVKSATALDAAVQAGDLDEARRLYPAARLPYLRLEPVASRFADLDNSIDPVAAYLEKREADPAFTGFHRIEYALFSQNDAGAAASFSAKLVADAGALKDRLRNTRLGPDDMANGALRTLAMFADTRMPSGENLYAKTDLSDFEGAMAGVAKVATLLKPVAVQTAPNETAEVEKRLAALQADIAARKGPDGAYPPYDQVDAATRTKLADEARALGDAIRRMSDAVGLGQGGAA
;
A
#
# COMPACT_ATOMS: atom_id res chain seq x y z
N MET A 1 -3.25 0.05 -80.63
CA MET A 1 -1.92 -0.59 -80.50
C MET A 1 -1.95 -1.40 -79.20
N THR A 2 -1.80 -2.70 -79.35
CA THR A 2 -1.80 -3.73 -78.31
C THR A 2 -0.51 -3.66 -77.48
N SER A 3 -0.63 -3.69 -76.14
CA SER A 3 0.50 -4.03 -75.28
C SER A 3 0.01 -4.89 -74.13
N THR A 4 0.35 -6.17 -74.24
CA THR A 4 0.22 -7.24 -73.25
C THR A 4 1.08 -6.93 -72.02
N PRO A 5 0.64 -7.22 -70.79
CA PRO A 5 1.55 -7.22 -69.65
C PRO A 5 2.28 -8.57 -69.58
N ASP A 6 3.61 -8.52 -69.57
CA ASP A 6 4.48 -9.67 -69.34
C ASP A 6 4.34 -10.16 -67.90
N THR A 7 3.93 -11.41 -67.72
CA THR A 7 4.02 -12.13 -66.45
C THR A 7 5.47 -12.56 -66.22
N VAL A 8 6.18 -11.85 -65.35
CA VAL A 8 7.48 -12.31 -64.82
C VAL A 8 7.23 -13.39 -63.77
N SER A 9 7.44 -14.65 -64.16
CA SER A 9 7.55 -15.79 -63.25
C SER A 9 8.81 -15.65 -62.40
N SER A 10 8.68 -15.17 -61.16
CA SER A 10 9.76 -15.22 -60.17
C SER A 10 9.85 -16.62 -59.58
N ASN A 11 10.85 -17.38 -60.02
CA ASN A 11 11.20 -18.67 -59.44
C ASN A 11 11.67 -18.42 -57.98
N PRO A 12 11.07 -19.03 -56.94
CA PRO A 12 11.47 -18.75 -55.56
C PRO A 12 12.93 -19.15 -55.38
N GLY A 13 13.79 -18.14 -55.21
CA GLY A 13 15.24 -18.30 -55.11
C GLY A 13 15.60 -19.28 -54.00
N ARG A 14 16.67 -20.08 -54.21
CA ARG A 14 17.18 -21.10 -53.27
C ARG A 14 17.24 -20.61 -51.81
N LEU A 15 17.43 -19.31 -51.59
CA LEU A 15 17.37 -18.66 -50.27
C LEU A 15 16.05 -18.86 -49.51
N MET A 16 14.90 -18.86 -50.20
CA MET A 16 13.60 -19.12 -49.58
C MET A 16 13.48 -20.58 -49.12
N TRP A 17 14.04 -21.52 -49.88
CA TRP A 17 14.11 -22.93 -49.49
C TRP A 17 15.00 -23.17 -48.27
N TRP A 18 16.15 -22.49 -48.20
CA TRP A 18 17.01 -22.54 -47.01
C TRP A 18 16.35 -21.87 -45.79
N GLY A 19 15.58 -20.80 -45.98
CA GLY A 19 14.80 -20.16 -44.93
C GLY A 19 13.71 -21.08 -44.36
N VAL A 20 12.97 -21.78 -45.22
CA VAL A 20 11.94 -22.75 -44.80
C VAL A 20 12.56 -23.95 -44.10
N ALA A 21 13.69 -24.48 -44.61
CA ALA A 21 14.40 -25.57 -43.97
C ALA A 21 14.96 -25.19 -42.58
N GLY A 22 15.48 -23.96 -42.43
CA GLY A 22 15.94 -23.43 -41.15
C GLY A 22 14.82 -23.26 -40.14
N ALA A 23 13.66 -22.73 -40.57
CA ALA A 23 12.49 -22.58 -39.71
C ALA A 23 11.92 -23.95 -39.26
N ALA A 24 11.89 -24.94 -40.16
CA ALA A 24 11.46 -26.30 -39.82
C ALA A 24 12.40 -26.96 -38.79
N LEU A 25 13.71 -26.78 -38.94
CA LEU A 25 14.70 -27.27 -37.97
C LEU A 25 14.54 -26.62 -36.60
N LEU A 26 14.31 -25.30 -36.55
CA LEU A 26 14.06 -24.58 -35.29
C LEU A 26 12.75 -25.01 -34.63
N MET A 27 11.69 -25.27 -35.39
CA MET A 27 10.43 -25.79 -34.86
C MET A 27 10.58 -27.21 -34.29
N ILE A 28 11.34 -28.07 -34.95
CA ILE A 28 11.62 -29.43 -34.46
C ILE A 28 12.51 -29.38 -33.21
N ALA A 29 13.53 -28.53 -33.20
CA ALA A 29 14.39 -28.33 -32.03
C ALA A 29 13.61 -27.72 -30.84
N GLY A 30 12.75 -26.73 -31.09
CA GLY A 30 11.86 -26.15 -30.09
C GLY A 30 10.85 -27.14 -29.55
N GLY A 31 10.25 -27.96 -30.43
CA GLY A 31 9.36 -29.06 -30.05
C GLY A 31 10.07 -30.12 -29.23
N GLY A 32 11.29 -30.49 -29.60
CA GLY A 32 12.13 -31.43 -28.85
C GLY A 32 12.58 -30.89 -27.49
N ALA A 33 12.95 -29.61 -27.41
CA ALA A 33 13.27 -28.95 -26.15
C ALA A 33 12.04 -28.81 -25.25
N PHE A 34 10.86 -28.53 -25.82
CA PHE A 34 9.60 -28.46 -25.09
C PHE A 34 9.15 -29.83 -24.59
N THR A 35 9.22 -30.89 -25.41
CA THR A 35 8.88 -32.24 -24.99
C THR A 35 9.86 -32.76 -23.94
N TYR A 36 11.17 -32.54 -24.12
CA TYR A 36 12.19 -32.85 -23.13
C TYR A 36 11.96 -32.08 -21.83
N ALA A 37 11.69 -30.77 -21.88
CA ALA A 37 11.36 -29.99 -20.69
C ALA A 37 10.02 -30.41 -20.05
N SER A 38 9.06 -30.92 -20.82
CA SER A 38 7.77 -31.42 -20.29
C SER A 38 7.90 -32.80 -19.65
N MET A 39 8.77 -33.66 -20.19
CA MET A 39 9.03 -35.01 -19.66
C MET A 39 10.01 -34.99 -18.48
N ASN A 40 10.98 -34.07 -18.47
CA ASN A 40 11.89 -33.83 -17.34
C ASN A 40 11.36 -32.82 -16.32
N ARG A 41 10.24 -32.12 -16.60
CA ARG A 41 9.36 -31.68 -15.53
C ARG A 41 8.66 -32.92 -14.98
N GLY A 42 9.40 -33.68 -14.17
CA GLY A 42 8.75 -34.41 -13.08
C GLY A 42 7.79 -33.43 -12.42
N ALA A 43 6.55 -33.85 -12.21
CA ALA A 43 5.52 -33.06 -11.56
C ALA A 43 6.20 -32.24 -10.46
N ALA A 44 6.09 -30.92 -10.51
CA ALA A 44 6.49 -30.07 -9.39
C ALA A 44 5.48 -30.26 -8.22
N GLY A 45 5.19 -31.51 -7.87
CA GLY A 45 4.76 -31.92 -6.54
C GLY A 45 6.04 -32.27 -5.82
N GLY A 46 6.62 -31.28 -5.13
CA GLY A 46 7.73 -31.52 -4.22
C GLY A 46 7.36 -32.64 -3.25
N ALA A 47 8.36 -33.38 -2.80
CA ALA A 47 8.23 -34.48 -1.85
C ALA A 47 7.55 -34.12 -0.50
N ASP A 48 7.14 -32.86 -0.32
CA ASP A 48 6.56 -32.30 0.91
C ASP A 48 5.08 -31.84 0.76
N ALA A 49 4.39 -32.16 -0.34
CA ALA A 49 2.98 -31.79 -0.51
C ALA A 49 2.01 -32.79 0.16
N VAL A 50 1.14 -32.29 1.05
CA VAL A 50 0.09 -33.09 1.71
C VAL A 50 -1.00 -33.41 0.71
N THR A 51 -1.25 -34.69 0.46
CA THR A 51 -2.29 -35.12 -0.49
C THR A 51 -3.64 -35.23 0.20
N VAL A 52 -4.67 -34.65 -0.42
CA VAL A 52 -6.07 -34.78 -0.01
C VAL A 52 -6.89 -35.27 -1.20
N THR A 53 -7.58 -36.40 -1.04
CA THR A 53 -8.40 -36.99 -2.10
C THR A 53 -9.87 -36.80 -1.78
N LEU A 54 -10.61 -36.17 -2.70
CA LEU A 54 -12.05 -35.95 -2.58
C LEU A 54 -12.78 -37.15 -3.17
N LYS A 55 -13.60 -37.80 -2.35
CA LYS A 55 -14.44 -38.96 -2.73
C LYS A 55 -15.85 -38.77 -2.18
N ASP A 56 -16.86 -39.00 -2.99
CA ASP A 56 -18.30 -39.10 -2.64
C ASP A 56 -18.67 -38.64 -1.21
N GLY A 57 -18.63 -37.32 -0.98
CA GLY A 57 -19.05 -36.71 0.28
C GLY A 57 -17.99 -36.54 1.39
N ARG A 58 -16.72 -36.90 1.16
CA ARG A 58 -15.64 -36.86 2.16
C ARG A 58 -14.25 -36.58 1.56
N CYS A 59 -13.31 -36.21 2.42
CA CYS A 59 -11.88 -36.16 2.11
C CYS A 59 -11.18 -37.40 2.64
N GLU A 60 -10.12 -37.84 1.95
CA GLU A 60 -9.17 -38.86 2.43
C GLU A 60 -7.74 -38.30 2.31
N PRO A 61 -7.05 -38.03 3.43
CA PRO A 61 -7.53 -38.09 4.82
C PRO A 61 -8.61 -37.03 5.10
N ASN A 62 -9.49 -37.28 6.07
CA ASN A 62 -10.40 -36.27 6.62
C ASN A 62 -9.83 -35.53 7.84
N ALA A 63 -8.67 -35.94 8.33
CA ALA A 63 -7.91 -35.29 9.39
C ALA A 63 -6.45 -35.13 8.92
N LEU A 64 -5.98 -33.89 8.86
CA LEU A 64 -4.66 -33.52 8.38
C LEU A 64 -3.85 -32.92 9.52
N SER A 65 -2.52 -33.10 9.48
CA SER A 65 -1.61 -32.44 10.40
C SER A 65 -0.41 -31.88 9.65
N VAL A 66 -0.11 -30.59 9.86
CA VAL A 66 1.05 -29.90 9.25
C VAL A 66 1.72 -28.98 10.28
N PRO A 67 3.02 -28.65 10.15
CA PRO A 67 3.62 -27.61 10.97
C PRO A 67 3.10 -26.22 10.59
N ALA A 68 3.08 -25.30 11.55
CA ALA A 68 2.85 -23.88 11.30
C ALA A 68 3.87 -23.34 10.29
N GLY A 69 3.42 -22.42 9.43
CA GLY A 69 4.19 -21.88 8.32
C GLY A 69 3.62 -22.28 6.95
N ARG A 70 4.47 -22.32 5.93
CA ARG A 70 4.05 -22.66 4.56
C ARG A 70 3.82 -24.17 4.43
N SER A 71 2.63 -24.54 3.99
CA SER A 71 2.23 -25.89 3.61
C SER A 71 1.74 -25.90 2.17
N THR A 72 1.95 -27.01 1.46
CA THR A 72 1.39 -27.21 0.12
C THR A 72 0.48 -28.42 0.16
N PHE A 73 -0.73 -28.27 -0.36
CA PHE A 73 -1.73 -29.31 -0.48
C PHE A 73 -1.88 -29.71 -1.94
N ARG A 74 -1.99 -31.01 -2.17
CA ARG A 74 -2.30 -31.61 -3.47
C ARG A 74 -3.70 -32.19 -3.41
N ILE A 75 -4.65 -31.51 -4.03
CA ILE A 75 -6.07 -31.88 -4.03
C ILE A 75 -6.37 -32.74 -5.26
N VAL A 76 -6.85 -33.96 -5.03
CA VAL A 76 -7.21 -34.92 -6.09
C VAL A 76 -8.72 -35.10 -6.08
N ASN A 77 -9.39 -34.87 -7.22
CA ASN A 77 -10.83 -35.14 -7.33
C ASN A 77 -11.09 -36.52 -7.93
N GLU A 78 -11.54 -37.47 -7.11
CA GLU A 78 -12.00 -38.80 -7.54
C GLU A 78 -13.53 -38.92 -7.53
N THR A 79 -14.26 -37.82 -7.38
CA THR A 79 -15.72 -37.79 -7.49
C THR A 79 -16.18 -37.74 -8.95
N SER A 80 -17.47 -37.96 -9.19
CA SER A 80 -18.06 -37.87 -10.53
C SER A 80 -18.46 -36.44 -10.96
N ARG A 81 -18.14 -35.41 -10.17
CA ARG A 81 -18.52 -34.00 -10.44
C ARG A 81 -17.38 -33.03 -10.15
N ALA A 82 -17.49 -31.79 -10.62
CA ALA A 82 -16.60 -30.72 -10.19
C ALA A 82 -16.85 -30.36 -8.71
N VAL A 83 -15.76 -30.07 -8.00
CA VAL A 83 -15.74 -29.86 -6.54
C VAL A 83 -14.76 -28.76 -6.15
N GLU A 84 -14.83 -28.31 -4.90
CA GLU A 84 -13.91 -27.35 -4.29
C GLU A 84 -13.25 -27.88 -3.01
N TRP A 85 -12.10 -27.32 -2.66
CA TRP A 85 -11.43 -27.57 -1.38
C TRP A 85 -10.96 -26.26 -0.75
N GLU A 86 -11.39 -26.02 0.48
CA GLU A 86 -11.17 -24.78 1.22
C GLU A 86 -10.61 -25.09 2.61
N ILE A 87 -9.80 -24.16 3.13
CA ILE A 87 -9.37 -24.14 4.53
C ILE A 87 -10.15 -23.05 5.26
N LEU A 88 -10.79 -23.38 6.37
CA LEU A 88 -11.70 -22.51 7.10
C LEU A 88 -11.23 -22.22 8.52
N ASP A 89 -11.35 -20.95 8.93
CA ASP A 89 -11.25 -20.50 10.32
C ASP A 89 -12.59 -19.89 10.75
N GLY A 90 -13.42 -20.69 11.44
CA GLY A 90 -14.81 -20.36 11.75
C GLY A 90 -15.67 -20.21 10.49
N VAL A 91 -15.95 -18.96 10.10
CA VAL A 91 -16.73 -18.59 8.90
C VAL A 91 -15.88 -18.02 7.78
N MET A 92 -14.58 -17.82 8.02
CA MET A 92 -13.65 -17.23 7.05
C MET A 92 -13.01 -18.32 6.20
N VAL A 93 -12.93 -18.10 4.88
CA VAL A 93 -12.13 -18.90 3.97
C VAL A 93 -10.71 -18.33 3.96
N LEU A 94 -9.74 -19.16 4.34
CA LEU A 94 -8.32 -18.77 4.36
C LEU A 94 -7.67 -18.94 3.00
N GLU A 95 -7.95 -20.07 2.33
CA GLU A 95 -7.37 -20.47 1.06
C GLU A 95 -8.33 -21.45 0.36
N GLU A 96 -8.43 -21.39 -0.97
CA GLU A 96 -9.37 -22.21 -1.73
C GLU A 96 -8.88 -22.65 -3.12
N ARG A 97 -9.42 -23.77 -3.59
CA ARG A 97 -9.37 -24.20 -4.99
C ARG A 97 -10.74 -24.67 -5.45
N GLU A 98 -11.33 -23.91 -6.36
CA GLU A 98 -12.64 -24.18 -6.94
C GLU A 98 -12.55 -24.96 -8.26
N ASN A 99 -13.69 -25.49 -8.72
CA ASN A 99 -13.89 -26.05 -10.06
C ASN A 99 -12.90 -27.18 -10.42
N ILE A 100 -12.49 -27.98 -9.44
CA ILE A 100 -11.61 -29.13 -9.65
C ILE A 100 -12.43 -30.22 -10.35
N ALA A 101 -12.23 -30.41 -11.66
CA ALA A 101 -13.01 -31.36 -12.45
C ALA A 101 -12.71 -32.84 -12.08
N PRO A 102 -13.61 -33.80 -12.37
CA PRO A 102 -13.37 -35.23 -12.14
C PRO A 102 -12.04 -35.72 -12.74
N GLY A 103 -11.24 -36.42 -11.95
CA GLY A 103 -9.93 -36.96 -12.35
C GLY A 103 -8.80 -35.94 -12.40
N ILE A 104 -9.05 -34.67 -12.06
CA ILE A 104 -8.03 -33.61 -12.06
C ILE A 104 -7.40 -33.48 -10.68
N THR A 105 -6.09 -33.18 -10.67
CA THR A 105 -5.32 -32.80 -9.48
C THR A 105 -4.94 -31.33 -9.55
N GLN A 106 -5.10 -30.61 -8.44
CA GLN A 106 -4.71 -29.21 -8.27
C GLN A 106 -3.79 -29.05 -7.04
N THR A 107 -3.01 -27.98 -7.01
CA THR A 107 -2.19 -27.64 -5.84
C THR A 107 -2.63 -26.32 -5.21
N LEU A 108 -2.58 -26.27 -3.89
CA LEU A 108 -2.87 -25.09 -3.07
C LEU A 108 -1.73 -24.88 -2.07
N GLY A 109 -1.07 -23.73 -2.13
CA GLY A 109 -0.10 -23.33 -1.11
C GLY A 109 -0.81 -22.47 -0.08
N ALA A 110 -0.64 -22.77 1.21
CA ALA A 110 -1.21 -21.99 2.30
C ALA A 110 -0.13 -21.67 3.34
N ARG A 111 -0.22 -20.51 3.99
CA ARG A 111 0.58 -20.21 5.19
C ARG A 111 -0.31 -20.24 6.42
N LEU A 112 -0.16 -21.27 7.24
CA LEU A 112 -1.09 -21.59 8.33
C LEU A 112 -0.45 -21.38 9.70
N ARG A 113 -1.23 -20.92 10.69
CA ARG A 113 -0.77 -20.77 12.08
C ARG A 113 -1.06 -22.06 12.84
N ALA A 114 -0.39 -22.29 13.97
CA ALA A 114 -0.75 -23.40 14.84
C ALA A 114 -2.21 -23.23 15.31
N GLY A 115 -2.99 -24.31 15.30
CA GLY A 115 -4.42 -24.25 15.60
C GLY A 115 -5.21 -25.38 14.94
N GLU A 116 -6.52 -25.37 15.14
CA GLU A 116 -7.44 -26.27 14.45
C GLU A 116 -8.28 -25.51 13.44
N TYR A 117 -8.29 -26.02 12.21
CA TYR A 117 -9.06 -25.51 11.09
C TYR A 117 -10.05 -26.56 10.62
N ALA A 118 -11.13 -26.12 9.98
CA ALA A 118 -12.00 -27.02 9.23
C ALA A 118 -11.59 -27.02 7.75
N ILE A 119 -11.78 -28.14 7.07
CA ILE A 119 -11.60 -28.23 5.62
C ILE A 119 -12.90 -28.67 4.97
N THR A 120 -13.25 -28.09 3.82
CA THR A 120 -14.37 -28.59 3.01
C THR A 120 -13.96 -29.84 2.26
N CYS A 121 -14.93 -30.71 1.97
CA CYS A 121 -14.71 -31.99 1.31
C CYS A 121 -15.53 -32.10 0.04
N GLY A 122 -15.38 -31.11 -0.84
CA GLY A 122 -15.90 -31.11 -2.19
C GLY A 122 -17.18 -30.29 -2.40
N LEU A 123 -18.13 -30.37 -1.46
CA LEU A 123 -19.33 -29.54 -1.42
C LEU A 123 -19.49 -28.98 -0.01
N LEU A 124 -19.94 -27.72 0.11
CA LEU A 124 -20.24 -27.07 1.40
C LEU A 124 -21.20 -27.85 2.31
N SER A 125 -22.10 -28.67 1.73
CA SER A 125 -23.05 -29.50 2.47
C SER A 125 -22.43 -30.78 3.05
N ASN A 126 -21.21 -31.14 2.65
CA ASN A 126 -20.56 -32.35 3.13
C ASN A 126 -20.03 -32.16 4.55
N PRO A 127 -19.89 -33.25 5.34
CA PRO A 127 -19.18 -33.20 6.61
C PRO A 127 -17.77 -32.64 6.41
N ARG A 128 -17.41 -31.64 7.24
CA ARG A 128 -16.08 -31.02 7.20
C ARG A 128 -15.03 -31.95 7.78
N GLY A 129 -13.82 -31.90 7.20
CA GLY A 129 -12.63 -32.49 7.81
C GLY A 129 -11.96 -31.53 8.78
N THR A 130 -10.90 -31.99 9.43
CA THR A 130 -10.08 -31.20 10.36
C THR A 130 -8.66 -31.05 9.82
N LEU A 131 -8.08 -29.87 9.96
CA LEU A 131 -6.68 -29.60 9.72
C LEU A 131 -6.06 -29.06 11.01
N THR A 132 -5.25 -29.88 11.66
CA THR A 132 -4.48 -29.49 12.83
C THR A 132 -3.13 -28.94 12.38
N VAL A 133 -2.80 -27.74 12.82
CA VAL A 133 -1.50 -27.14 12.53
C VAL A 133 -0.70 -27.13 13.82
N THR A 134 0.41 -27.85 13.85
CA THR A 134 1.23 -28.00 15.05
C THR A 134 2.19 -26.82 15.18
N PRO A 135 2.53 -26.39 16.40
CA PRO A 135 3.59 -25.40 16.62
C PRO A 135 4.90 -25.83 15.93
N SER A 136 5.58 -24.91 15.26
CA SER A 136 6.92 -25.20 14.72
C SER A 136 7.97 -25.06 15.83
N ALA A 137 9.04 -25.85 15.78
CA ALA A 137 10.14 -25.82 16.76
C ALA A 137 11.18 -24.71 16.50
N GLY A 138 10.90 -23.78 15.58
CA GLY A 138 11.70 -22.56 15.40
C GLY A 138 11.38 -21.52 16.49
N PRO A 139 12.18 -20.44 16.63
CA PRO A 139 11.81 -19.32 17.49
C PRO A 139 10.40 -18.89 17.10
N GLY A 140 9.48 -19.02 18.06
CA GLY A 140 8.04 -19.08 17.79
C GLY A 140 7.61 -17.96 16.86
N GLU A 141 6.94 -18.32 15.76
CA GLU A 141 6.04 -17.38 15.11
C GLU A 141 4.96 -17.06 16.16
N THR A 142 5.17 -15.95 16.87
CA THR A 142 4.22 -15.36 17.78
C THR A 142 2.90 -15.24 17.04
N GLU A 143 1.85 -15.83 17.62
CA GLU A 143 0.51 -15.88 17.03
C GLU A 143 0.08 -14.47 16.64
N ARG A 144 -0.07 -14.21 15.33
CA ARG A 144 -0.50 -12.89 14.85
C ARG A 144 -1.80 -12.48 15.55
N PRO A 145 -1.96 -11.22 15.95
CA PRO A 145 -3.11 -10.78 16.72
C PRO A 145 -4.45 -11.08 16.01
N ALA A 146 -5.46 -11.49 16.78
CA ALA A 146 -6.82 -11.60 16.28
C ALA A 146 -7.35 -10.23 15.83
N LEU A 147 -8.22 -10.19 14.82
CA LEU A 147 -8.73 -8.92 14.26
C LEU A 147 -9.42 -8.04 15.33
N VAL A 148 -10.03 -8.67 16.33
CA VAL A 148 -10.67 -8.00 17.48
C VAL A 148 -9.69 -7.14 18.30
N ALA A 149 -8.39 -7.47 18.30
CA ALA A 149 -7.36 -6.67 18.97
C ALA A 149 -7.19 -5.27 18.35
N PHE A 150 -7.59 -5.09 17.08
CA PHE A 150 -7.47 -3.83 16.37
C PHE A 150 -8.72 -2.94 16.49
N ILE A 151 -9.82 -3.40 17.12
CA ILE A 151 -11.05 -2.60 17.26
C ILE A 151 -10.78 -1.30 18.04
N GLY A 152 -10.08 -1.40 19.17
CA GLY A 152 -9.69 -0.23 19.99
C GLY A 152 -8.82 0.77 19.20
N PRO A 153 -7.67 0.32 18.65
CA PRO A 153 -6.82 1.15 17.79
C PRO A 153 -7.57 1.84 16.64
N LEU A 154 -8.45 1.13 15.94
CA LEU A 154 -9.23 1.69 14.82
C LEU A 154 -10.25 2.74 15.30
N ALA A 155 -10.92 2.49 16.43
CA ALA A 155 -11.86 3.45 17.01
C ALA A 155 -11.15 4.75 17.43
N GLU A 156 -10.00 4.63 18.10
CA GLU A 156 -9.18 5.80 18.46
C GLU A 156 -8.62 6.51 17.22
N TYR A 157 -8.32 5.77 16.15
CA TYR A 157 -7.88 6.38 14.91
C TYR A 157 -8.99 7.21 14.27
N GLN A 158 -10.22 6.69 14.23
CA GLN A 158 -11.39 7.43 13.74
C GLN A 158 -11.63 8.72 14.53
N VAL A 159 -11.46 8.69 15.86
CA VAL A 159 -11.52 9.90 16.70
C VAL A 159 -10.43 10.90 16.31
N PHE A 160 -9.19 10.44 16.14
CA PHE A 160 -8.08 11.29 15.71
C PHE A 160 -8.35 11.93 14.35
N LEU A 161 -8.80 11.16 13.36
CA LEU A 161 -9.13 11.66 12.03
C LEU A 161 -10.25 12.71 12.08
N ALA A 162 -11.30 12.46 12.86
CA ALA A 162 -12.38 13.42 13.05
C ALA A 162 -11.90 14.73 13.70
N MET A 163 -11.02 14.64 14.71
CA MET A 163 -10.43 15.82 15.35
C MET A 163 -9.57 16.63 14.38
N GLN A 164 -8.68 15.98 13.61
CA GLN A 164 -7.84 16.68 12.63
C GLN A 164 -8.67 17.26 11.49
N ALA A 165 -9.71 16.57 11.02
CA ALA A 165 -10.60 17.09 9.98
C ALA A 165 -11.41 18.30 10.45
N ASN A 166 -11.85 18.32 11.71
CA ASN A 166 -12.49 19.49 12.30
C ASN A 166 -11.52 20.67 12.42
N GLU A 167 -10.29 20.42 12.87
CA GLU A 167 -9.27 21.48 12.97
C GLU A 167 -8.88 21.99 11.58
N LEU A 168 -8.81 21.13 10.56
CA LEU A 168 -8.57 21.53 9.17
C LEU A 168 -9.64 22.51 8.67
N VAL A 169 -10.92 22.19 8.86
CA VAL A 169 -12.02 23.08 8.46
C VAL A 169 -11.92 24.42 9.18
N LYS A 170 -11.65 24.40 10.49
CA LYS A 170 -11.51 25.61 11.29
C LYS A 170 -10.32 26.47 10.84
N SER A 171 -9.16 25.86 10.64
CA SER A 171 -7.93 26.58 10.26
C SER A 171 -8.00 27.10 8.82
N ALA A 172 -8.57 26.33 7.89
CA ALA A 172 -8.86 26.79 6.53
C ALA A 172 -9.85 27.95 6.51
N THR A 173 -10.88 27.92 7.36
CA THR A 173 -11.86 29.03 7.49
C THR A 173 -11.19 30.31 8.01
N ALA A 174 -10.28 30.19 8.99
CA ALA A 174 -9.53 31.34 9.50
C ALA A 174 -8.60 31.93 8.43
N LEU A 175 -7.89 31.08 7.67
CA LEU A 175 -7.07 31.50 6.54
C LEU A 175 -7.91 32.20 5.47
N ASP A 176 -9.05 31.61 5.09
CA ASP A 176 -9.98 32.22 4.14
C ASP A 176 -10.44 33.59 4.62
N ALA A 177 -10.85 33.73 5.88
CA ALA A 177 -11.26 35.03 6.43
C ALA A 177 -10.19 36.12 6.29
N ALA A 178 -8.92 35.81 6.57
CA ALA A 178 -7.81 36.75 6.39
C ALA A 178 -7.60 37.10 4.90
N VAL A 179 -7.69 36.11 4.02
CA VAL A 179 -7.60 36.29 2.56
C VAL A 179 -8.73 37.19 2.05
N GLN A 180 -10.00 36.93 2.42
CA GLN A 180 -11.15 37.73 2.01
C GLN A 180 -11.09 39.17 2.56
N ALA A 181 -10.46 39.38 3.71
CA ALA A 181 -10.22 40.70 4.27
C ALA A 181 -9.08 41.46 3.56
N GLY A 182 -8.33 40.81 2.67
CA GLY A 182 -7.13 41.38 2.05
C GLY A 182 -5.94 41.53 3.01
N ASP A 183 -5.99 40.88 4.18
CA ASP A 183 -4.93 40.95 5.20
C ASP A 183 -3.80 39.98 4.85
N LEU A 184 -2.87 40.45 4.02
CA LEU A 184 -1.76 39.64 3.51
C LEU A 184 -0.86 39.10 4.62
N ASP A 185 -0.56 39.92 5.63
CA ASP A 185 0.36 39.54 6.70
C ASP A 185 -0.28 38.48 7.61
N GLU A 186 -1.56 38.64 7.96
CA GLU A 186 -2.28 37.63 8.74
C GLU A 186 -2.49 36.33 7.93
N ALA A 187 -2.82 36.42 6.64
CA ALA A 187 -2.96 35.25 5.79
C ALA A 187 -1.64 34.45 5.69
N ARG A 188 -0.50 35.13 5.53
CA ARG A 188 0.83 34.50 5.56
C ARG A 188 1.14 33.85 6.90
N ARG A 189 0.78 34.49 8.00
CA ARG A 189 0.97 33.96 9.36
C ARG A 189 0.12 32.71 9.60
N LEU A 190 -1.11 32.68 9.09
CA LEU A 190 -2.04 31.56 9.25
C LEU A 190 -1.74 30.39 8.31
N TYR A 191 -1.15 30.64 7.14
CA TYR A 191 -0.93 29.62 6.11
C TYR A 191 -0.24 28.33 6.63
N PRO A 192 0.92 28.39 7.33
CA PRO A 192 1.58 27.17 7.81
C PRO A 192 0.72 26.42 8.85
N ALA A 193 0.07 27.15 9.75
CA ALA A 193 -0.81 26.56 10.76
C ALA A 193 -2.04 25.90 10.15
N ALA A 194 -2.56 26.44 9.02
CA ALA A 194 -3.69 25.88 8.30
C ALA A 194 -3.39 24.53 7.64
N ARG A 195 -2.14 24.30 7.23
CA ARG A 195 -1.69 23.03 6.62
C ARG A 195 -1.58 21.89 7.61
N LEU A 196 -1.15 22.17 8.85
CA LEU A 196 -0.79 21.13 9.83
C LEU A 196 -1.85 20.03 10.04
N PRO A 197 -3.16 20.33 10.16
CA PRO A 197 -4.16 19.28 10.31
C PRO A 197 -4.29 18.39 9.07
N TYR A 198 -4.10 18.93 7.85
CA TYR A 198 -4.11 18.15 6.61
C TYR A 198 -2.93 17.18 6.56
N LEU A 199 -1.73 17.68 6.90
CA LEU A 199 -0.51 16.86 6.92
C LEU A 199 -0.60 15.69 7.91
N ARG A 200 -1.26 15.90 9.05
CA ARG A 200 -1.54 14.83 10.02
C ARG A 200 -2.55 13.78 9.51
N LEU A 201 -3.37 14.14 8.52
CA LEU A 201 -4.33 13.26 7.87
C LEU A 201 -3.74 12.49 6.67
N GLU A 202 -2.55 12.85 6.18
CA GLU A 202 -1.94 12.26 4.97
C GLU A 202 -1.93 10.72 4.89
N PRO A 203 -1.71 9.97 6.00
CA PRO A 203 -1.80 8.51 5.95
C PRO A 203 -3.13 7.99 5.37
N VAL A 204 -4.21 8.77 5.49
CA VAL A 204 -5.55 8.45 4.96
C VAL A 204 -5.96 9.36 3.80
N ALA A 205 -5.53 10.63 3.79
CA ALA A 205 -5.97 11.62 2.80
C ALA A 205 -5.72 11.18 1.35
N SER A 206 -4.58 10.52 1.09
CA SER A 206 -4.21 9.95 -0.22
C SER A 206 -5.22 8.94 -0.80
N ARG A 207 -6.13 8.38 0.01
CA ARG A 207 -7.22 7.52 -0.48
C ARG A 207 -8.32 8.30 -1.20
N PHE A 208 -8.41 9.61 -0.97
CA PHE A 208 -9.37 10.50 -1.60
C PHE A 208 -8.64 11.34 -2.64
N ALA A 209 -8.10 10.66 -3.66
CA ALA A 209 -7.20 11.27 -4.64
C ALA A 209 -7.77 12.53 -5.32
N ASP A 210 -9.09 12.61 -5.51
CA ASP A 210 -9.75 13.80 -6.05
C ASP A 210 -9.68 15.00 -5.10
N LEU A 211 -9.84 14.78 -3.79
CA LEU A 211 -9.69 15.83 -2.78
C LEU A 211 -8.23 16.14 -2.50
N ASP A 212 -7.35 15.13 -2.49
CA ASP A 212 -5.90 15.31 -2.31
C ASP A 212 -5.32 16.19 -3.41
N ASN A 213 -5.64 15.88 -4.67
CA ASN A 213 -5.25 16.69 -5.83
C ASN A 213 -5.90 18.07 -5.89
N SER A 214 -6.95 18.32 -5.10
CA SER A 214 -7.62 19.62 -5.01
C SER A 214 -7.12 20.47 -3.84
N ILE A 215 -6.74 19.81 -2.74
CA ILE A 215 -6.30 20.45 -1.50
C ILE A 215 -4.81 20.77 -1.55
N ASP A 216 -3.97 19.88 -2.08
CA ASP A 216 -2.51 20.02 -2.01
C ASP A 216 -1.75 19.73 -3.33
N PRO A 217 -2.22 20.19 -4.51
CA PRO A 217 -1.46 19.99 -5.74
C PRO A 217 -0.21 20.87 -5.78
N VAL A 218 0.96 20.27 -5.98
CA VAL A 218 2.23 20.99 -6.13
C VAL A 218 2.43 21.41 -7.58
N ALA A 219 2.68 22.70 -7.83
CA ALA A 219 2.86 23.23 -9.20
C ALA A 219 3.95 22.49 -10.00
N ALA A 220 5.03 22.04 -9.35
CA ALA A 220 6.11 21.32 -10.02
C ALA A 220 5.67 19.97 -10.64
N TYR A 221 4.54 19.40 -10.20
CA TYR A 221 4.01 18.13 -10.68
C TYR A 221 2.92 18.30 -11.74
N LEU A 222 2.52 19.53 -12.06
CA LEU A 222 1.48 19.85 -13.04
C LEU A 222 2.11 20.25 -14.39
N GLU A 223 1.45 19.87 -15.49
CA GLU A 223 1.94 20.09 -16.85
C GLU A 223 2.23 21.58 -17.13
N LYS A 224 1.29 22.45 -16.73
CA LYS A 224 1.41 23.91 -16.94
C LYS A 224 1.86 24.67 -15.70
N ARG A 225 2.32 23.96 -14.67
CA ARG A 225 2.78 24.53 -13.40
C ARG A 225 1.76 25.51 -12.80
N GLU A 226 2.17 26.74 -12.47
CA GLU A 226 1.30 27.76 -11.89
C GLU A 226 0.15 28.20 -12.80
N ALA A 227 0.26 27.96 -14.11
CA ALA A 227 -0.78 28.25 -15.10
C ALA A 227 -1.74 27.06 -15.34
N ASP A 228 -1.55 25.94 -14.64
CA ASP A 228 -2.40 24.78 -14.76
C ASP A 228 -3.76 25.01 -14.08
N PRO A 229 -4.90 24.71 -14.72
CA PRO A 229 -6.21 24.83 -14.09
C PRO A 229 -6.39 23.91 -12.87
N ALA A 230 -5.60 22.84 -12.76
CA ALA A 230 -5.58 21.98 -11.58
C ALA A 230 -4.79 22.59 -10.41
N PHE A 231 -4.02 23.66 -10.63
CA PHE A 231 -3.26 24.33 -9.57
C PHE A 231 -4.20 25.11 -8.65
N THR A 232 -4.66 24.44 -7.61
CA THR A 232 -5.64 24.92 -6.62
C THR A 232 -5.11 24.67 -5.20
N GLY A 233 -5.98 24.74 -4.19
CA GLY A 233 -5.63 24.36 -2.82
C GLY A 233 -4.55 25.20 -2.15
N PHE A 234 -3.85 24.60 -1.19
CA PHE A 234 -2.84 25.26 -0.37
C PHE A 234 -1.72 25.88 -1.21
N HIS A 235 -1.09 25.13 -2.12
CA HIS A 235 0.06 25.66 -2.87
C HIS A 235 -0.33 26.78 -3.86
N ARG A 236 -1.56 26.81 -4.36
CA ARG A 236 -2.05 27.96 -5.15
C ARG A 236 -2.24 29.21 -4.29
N ILE A 237 -2.71 29.05 -3.06
CA ILE A 237 -2.81 30.11 -2.06
C ILE A 237 -1.40 30.57 -1.65
N GLU A 238 -0.48 29.64 -1.42
CA GLU A 238 0.93 29.92 -1.14
C GLU A 238 1.56 30.81 -2.22
N TYR A 239 1.36 30.46 -3.48
CA TYR A 239 1.88 31.24 -4.61
C TYR A 239 1.35 32.67 -4.60
N ALA A 240 0.05 32.85 -4.41
CA ALA A 240 -0.58 34.17 -4.32
C ALA A 240 -0.02 34.99 -3.14
N LEU A 241 0.04 34.39 -1.95
CA LEU A 241 0.45 35.08 -0.74
C LEU A 241 1.95 35.40 -0.73
N PHE A 242 2.82 34.45 -1.08
CA PHE A 242 4.27 34.58 -0.85
C PHE A 242 5.05 35.01 -2.10
N SER A 243 4.59 34.65 -3.30
CA SER A 243 5.25 35.06 -4.55
C SER A 243 4.61 36.31 -5.15
N GLN A 244 3.28 36.32 -5.28
CA GLN A 244 2.57 37.43 -5.92
C GLN A 244 2.32 38.62 -4.98
N ASN A 245 2.43 38.40 -3.66
CA ASN A 245 2.10 39.41 -2.64
C ASN A 245 0.66 39.92 -2.78
N ASP A 246 -0.27 39.05 -3.18
CA ASP A 246 -1.65 39.41 -3.51
C ASP A 246 -2.63 38.44 -2.84
N ALA A 247 -3.27 38.89 -1.77
CA ALA A 247 -4.32 38.13 -1.10
C ALA A 247 -5.57 37.98 -1.99
N GLY A 248 -5.91 38.98 -2.81
CA GLY A 248 -7.05 38.92 -3.73
C GLY A 248 -6.92 37.79 -4.74
N ALA A 249 -5.69 37.52 -5.21
CA ALA A 249 -5.39 36.38 -6.10
C ALA A 249 -5.60 35.00 -5.45
N ALA A 250 -5.73 34.92 -4.12
CA ALA A 250 -6.01 33.68 -3.38
C ALA A 250 -7.51 33.47 -3.08
N ALA A 251 -8.35 34.50 -3.17
CA ALA A 251 -9.70 34.52 -2.60
C ALA A 251 -10.63 33.38 -3.07
N SER A 252 -10.65 33.06 -4.38
CA SER A 252 -11.47 31.94 -4.87
C SER A 252 -10.91 30.58 -4.44
N PHE A 253 -9.59 30.48 -4.28
CA PHE A 253 -8.91 29.23 -3.92
C PHE A 253 -9.01 28.93 -2.42
N SER A 254 -8.95 29.96 -1.56
CA SER A 254 -9.17 29.81 -0.12
C SER A 254 -10.61 29.40 0.19
N ALA A 255 -11.60 29.99 -0.48
CA ALA A 255 -13.00 29.58 -0.32
C ALA A 255 -13.23 28.13 -0.78
N LYS A 256 -12.61 27.73 -1.91
CA LYS A 256 -12.64 26.33 -2.38
C LYS A 256 -11.96 25.38 -1.39
N LEU A 257 -10.83 25.76 -0.81
CA LEU A 257 -10.13 24.96 0.20
C LEU A 257 -11.02 24.67 1.42
N VAL A 258 -11.79 25.65 1.89
CA VAL A 258 -12.76 25.44 2.98
C VAL A 258 -13.82 24.40 2.60
N ALA A 259 -14.34 24.47 1.37
CA ALA A 259 -15.31 23.50 0.86
C ALA A 259 -14.71 22.09 0.74
N ASP A 260 -13.50 21.98 0.20
CA ASP A 260 -12.79 20.70 0.05
C ASP A 260 -12.42 20.09 1.41
N ALA A 261 -12.03 20.90 2.40
CA ALA A 261 -11.82 20.46 3.78
C ALA A 261 -13.11 19.91 4.41
N GLY A 262 -14.25 20.56 4.16
CA GLY A 262 -15.57 20.06 4.56
C GLY A 262 -15.91 18.72 3.91
N ALA A 263 -15.67 18.59 2.61
CA ALA A 263 -15.87 17.34 1.87
C ALA A 263 -14.95 16.21 2.39
N LEU A 264 -13.68 16.51 2.67
CA LEU A 264 -12.74 15.55 3.24
C LEU A 264 -13.21 15.07 4.62
N LYS A 265 -13.66 15.99 5.47
CA LYS A 265 -14.24 15.67 6.78
C LYS A 265 -15.43 14.71 6.65
N ASP A 266 -16.36 14.97 5.74
CA ASP A 266 -17.53 14.11 5.53
C ASP A 266 -17.15 12.74 4.98
N ARG A 267 -16.16 12.67 4.06
CA ARG A 267 -15.68 11.39 3.54
C ARG A 267 -14.92 10.58 4.58
N LEU A 268 -14.06 11.22 5.38
CA LEU A 268 -13.36 10.58 6.50
C LEU A 268 -14.34 9.96 7.50
N ARG A 269 -15.42 10.68 7.85
CA ARG A 269 -16.46 10.16 8.77
C ARG A 269 -17.12 8.88 8.28
N ASN A 270 -17.24 8.70 6.96
CA ASN A 270 -17.95 7.58 6.35
C ASN A 270 -17.01 6.44 5.90
N THR A 271 -15.70 6.66 5.93
CA THR A 271 -14.72 5.68 5.49
C THR A 271 -14.53 4.58 6.52
N ARG A 272 -14.58 3.33 6.05
CA ARG A 272 -14.21 2.15 6.83
C ARG A 272 -12.73 1.87 6.61
N LEU A 273 -11.96 1.90 7.69
CA LEU A 273 -10.53 1.60 7.67
C LEU A 273 -10.29 0.21 8.23
N GLY A 274 -9.50 -0.58 7.50
CA GLY A 274 -8.88 -1.81 8.00
C GLY A 274 -7.63 -1.50 8.83
N PRO A 275 -7.17 -2.45 9.66
CA PRO A 275 -5.91 -2.28 10.39
C PRO A 275 -4.69 -2.09 9.48
N ASP A 276 -4.67 -2.78 8.33
CA ASP A 276 -3.65 -2.67 7.30
C ASP A 276 -3.62 -1.27 6.65
N ASP A 277 -4.77 -0.60 6.54
CA ASP A 277 -4.84 0.77 6.02
C ASP A 277 -4.01 1.75 6.87
N MET A 278 -3.95 1.54 8.19
CA MET A 278 -3.17 2.41 9.09
C MET A 278 -1.68 2.31 8.76
N ALA A 279 -1.15 1.08 8.75
CA ALA A 279 0.26 0.82 8.46
C ALA A 279 0.63 1.22 7.03
N ASN A 280 -0.19 0.82 6.04
CA ASN A 280 0.05 1.15 4.64
C ASN A 280 0.00 2.66 4.39
N GLY A 281 -0.89 3.38 5.07
CA GLY A 281 -0.94 4.84 5.05
C GLY A 281 0.36 5.48 5.53
N ALA A 282 0.82 5.11 6.72
CA ALA A 282 2.09 5.60 7.26
C ALA A 282 3.29 5.28 6.36
N LEU A 283 3.33 4.08 5.77
CA LEU A 283 4.38 3.67 4.84
C LEU A 283 4.40 4.53 3.56
N ARG A 284 3.22 4.81 2.97
CA ARG A 284 3.13 5.69 1.79
C ARG A 284 3.59 7.10 2.12
N THR A 285 3.17 7.64 3.26
CA THR A 285 3.59 8.98 3.72
C THR A 285 5.11 9.06 3.90
N LEU A 286 5.72 8.08 4.56
CA LEU A 286 7.18 8.05 4.74
C LEU A 286 7.95 7.89 3.43
N ALA A 287 7.47 7.06 2.51
CA ALA A 287 8.08 6.88 1.19
C ALA A 287 8.03 8.18 0.37
N MET A 288 6.85 8.83 0.35
CA MET A 288 6.69 10.13 -0.29
C MET A 288 7.64 11.18 0.30
N PHE A 289 7.78 11.25 1.62
CA PHE A 289 8.77 12.15 2.22
C PHE A 289 10.19 11.85 1.81
N ALA A 290 10.61 10.60 1.93
CA ALA A 290 11.98 10.23 1.63
C ALA A 290 12.35 10.43 0.15
N ASP A 291 11.43 10.11 -0.76
CA ASP A 291 11.75 9.96 -2.18
C ASP A 291 11.41 11.20 -3.00
N THR A 292 10.42 11.99 -2.61
CA THR A 292 9.99 13.18 -3.39
C THR A 292 10.14 14.48 -2.61
N ARG A 293 9.62 14.56 -1.39
CA ARG A 293 9.47 15.85 -0.70
C ARG A 293 10.75 16.33 -0.01
N MET A 294 11.49 15.44 0.63
CA MET A 294 12.75 15.79 1.31
C MET A 294 13.88 16.17 0.32
N PRO A 295 13.98 15.59 -0.88
CA PRO A 295 14.95 16.08 -1.87
C PRO A 295 14.59 17.47 -2.41
N SER A 296 13.33 17.68 -2.78
CA SER A 296 12.92 18.82 -3.62
C SER A 296 12.23 19.97 -2.87
N GLY A 297 11.60 19.71 -1.72
CA GLY A 297 10.63 20.60 -1.11
C GLY A 297 9.34 20.69 -1.93
N GLU A 298 8.25 21.07 -1.27
CA GLU A 298 6.93 21.28 -1.88
C GLU A 298 6.42 22.71 -1.69
N ASN A 299 6.83 23.38 -0.61
CA ASN A 299 6.49 24.78 -0.35
C ASN A 299 7.44 25.70 -1.12
N LEU A 300 7.25 25.78 -2.44
CA LEU A 300 8.14 26.49 -3.35
C LEU A 300 8.27 28.00 -3.05
N TYR A 301 7.34 28.60 -2.29
CA TYR A 301 7.30 30.05 -2.07
C TYR A 301 7.43 30.40 -0.58
N ALA A 302 6.70 29.71 0.30
CA ALA A 302 6.72 29.92 1.74
C ALA A 302 7.93 29.26 2.43
N LYS A 303 8.52 28.22 1.82
CA LYS A 303 9.71 27.51 2.32
C LYS A 303 9.54 26.86 3.70
N THR A 304 8.33 26.42 4.04
CA THR A 304 7.95 25.91 5.37
C THR A 304 8.05 24.39 5.52
N ASP A 305 8.77 23.70 4.63
CA ASP A 305 8.72 22.24 4.48
C ASP A 305 9.12 21.45 5.75
N LEU A 306 10.08 21.94 6.55
CA LEU A 306 10.43 21.27 7.82
C LEU A 306 9.26 21.29 8.83
N SER A 307 8.44 22.35 8.84
CA SER A 307 7.22 22.40 9.64
C SER A 307 6.21 21.37 9.14
N ASP A 308 6.14 21.19 7.81
CA ASP A 308 5.23 20.24 7.22
C ASP A 308 5.64 18.79 7.54
N PHE A 309 6.94 18.48 7.46
CA PHE A 309 7.47 17.19 7.88
C PHE A 309 7.20 16.91 9.36
N GLU A 310 7.38 17.88 10.25
CA GLU A 310 7.01 17.73 11.66
C GLU A 310 5.50 17.41 11.81
N GLY A 311 4.64 18.13 11.08
CA GLY A 311 3.20 17.92 11.07
C GLY A 311 2.81 16.50 10.63
N ALA A 312 3.34 16.03 9.52
CA ALA A 312 3.00 14.71 8.99
C ALA A 312 3.64 13.57 9.79
N MET A 313 4.83 13.78 10.37
CA MET A 313 5.42 12.85 11.32
C MET A 313 4.55 12.67 12.56
N ALA A 314 3.76 13.67 12.97
CA ALA A 314 2.77 13.49 14.04
C ALA A 314 1.62 12.55 13.63
N GLY A 315 1.21 12.55 12.36
CA GLY A 315 0.24 11.59 11.81
C GLY A 315 0.78 10.16 11.80
N VAL A 316 2.02 9.97 11.33
CA VAL A 316 2.73 8.68 11.39
C VAL A 316 2.93 8.21 12.83
N ALA A 317 3.33 9.10 13.73
CA ALA A 317 3.50 8.79 15.15
C ALA A 317 2.19 8.33 15.80
N LYS A 318 1.05 8.93 15.43
CA LYS A 318 -0.25 8.49 15.94
C LYS A 318 -0.56 7.06 15.48
N VAL A 319 -0.30 6.70 14.22
CA VAL A 319 -0.45 5.32 13.75
C VAL A 319 0.41 4.35 14.55
N ALA A 320 1.71 4.65 14.72
CA ALA A 320 2.62 3.80 15.49
C ALA A 320 2.15 3.63 16.94
N THR A 321 1.69 4.71 17.58
CA THR A 321 1.15 4.70 18.94
C THR A 321 -0.08 3.79 19.06
N LEU A 322 -0.98 3.84 18.08
CA LEU A 322 -2.21 3.05 18.09
C LEU A 322 -1.96 1.57 17.82
N LEU A 323 -0.96 1.22 17.00
CA LEU A 323 -0.62 -0.17 16.73
C LEU A 323 0.21 -0.81 17.86
N LYS A 324 0.92 -0.02 18.67
CA LYS A 324 1.80 -0.50 19.74
C LYS A 324 1.17 -1.52 20.71
N PRO A 325 -0.05 -1.32 21.26
CA PRO A 325 -0.62 -2.27 22.22
C PRO A 325 -0.85 -3.66 21.63
N VAL A 326 -1.09 -3.71 20.31
CA VAL A 326 -1.28 -4.95 19.56
C VAL A 326 0.08 -5.54 19.15
N ALA A 327 0.99 -4.70 18.66
CA ALA A 327 2.30 -5.13 18.17
C ALA A 327 3.26 -5.60 19.26
N VAL A 328 3.23 -5.01 20.45
CA VAL A 328 4.16 -5.40 21.53
C VAL A 328 3.96 -6.84 22.01
N GLN A 329 2.75 -7.39 21.85
CA GLN A 329 2.43 -8.76 22.27
C GLN A 329 3.08 -9.81 21.36
N THR A 330 3.27 -9.48 20.07
CA THR A 330 3.70 -10.46 19.05
C THR A 330 5.02 -10.08 18.38
N ALA A 331 5.40 -8.81 18.42
CA ALA A 331 6.58 -8.25 17.76
C ALA A 331 7.26 -7.19 18.64
N PRO A 332 7.68 -7.53 19.89
CA PRO A 332 8.21 -6.55 20.84
C PRO A 332 9.51 -5.90 20.35
N ASN A 333 10.38 -6.65 19.66
CA ASN A 333 11.64 -6.12 19.13
C ASN A 333 11.39 -5.15 17.96
N GLU A 334 10.49 -5.52 17.06
CA GLU A 334 10.09 -4.68 15.93
C GLU A 334 9.38 -3.41 16.41
N THR A 335 8.52 -3.55 17.42
CA THR A 335 7.83 -2.41 18.06
C THR A 335 8.85 -1.45 18.67
N ALA A 336 9.82 -1.95 19.46
CA ALA A 336 10.85 -1.12 20.06
C ALA A 336 11.72 -0.41 19.01
N GLU A 337 12.01 -1.07 17.88
CA GLU A 337 12.76 -0.48 16.78
C GLU A 337 11.97 0.64 16.07
N VAL A 338 10.65 0.49 15.89
CA VAL A 338 9.78 1.56 15.38
C VAL A 338 9.82 2.76 16.33
N GLU A 339 9.64 2.55 17.64
CA GLU A 339 9.68 3.63 18.64
C GLU A 339 11.01 4.38 18.63
N LYS A 340 12.12 3.63 18.60
CA LYS A 340 13.47 4.20 18.54
C LYS A 340 13.67 5.07 17.30
N ARG A 341 13.31 4.57 16.11
CA ARG A 341 13.50 5.28 14.85
C ARG A 341 12.59 6.49 14.73
N LEU A 342 11.34 6.36 15.18
CA LEU A 342 10.40 7.47 15.22
C LEU A 342 10.91 8.59 16.11
N ALA A 343 11.35 8.27 17.34
CA ALA A 343 11.91 9.23 18.27
C ALA A 343 13.18 9.90 17.72
N ALA A 344 14.07 9.12 17.08
CA ALA A 344 15.27 9.64 16.46
C ALA A 344 14.94 10.66 15.36
N LEU A 345 14.09 10.29 14.39
CA LEU A 345 13.70 11.19 13.30
C LEU A 345 12.97 12.44 13.80
N GLN A 346 12.07 12.31 14.77
CA GLN A 346 11.40 13.47 15.37
C GLN A 346 12.39 14.42 16.07
N ALA A 347 13.36 13.88 16.80
CA ALA A 347 14.40 14.67 17.44
C ALA A 347 15.31 15.35 16.40
N ASP A 348 15.67 14.64 15.33
CA ASP A 348 16.53 15.15 14.27
C ASP A 348 15.88 16.28 13.47
N ILE A 349 14.57 16.17 13.21
CA ILE A 349 13.75 17.25 12.65
C ILE A 349 13.72 18.41 13.65
N ALA A 350 13.30 18.19 14.90
CA ALA A 350 13.17 19.24 15.91
C ALA A 350 14.48 20.01 16.18
N ALA A 351 15.63 19.34 16.09
CA ALA A 351 16.95 19.94 16.25
C ALA A 351 17.31 20.97 15.16
N ARG A 352 16.51 21.07 14.09
CA ARG A 352 16.67 22.08 13.04
C ARG A 352 15.98 23.40 13.34
N LYS A 353 15.22 23.48 14.43
CA LYS A 353 14.64 24.75 14.88
C LYS A 353 15.75 25.74 15.27
N GLY A 354 15.58 26.98 14.86
CA GLY A 354 16.42 28.10 15.29
C GLY A 354 16.13 28.51 16.74
N PRO A 355 16.86 29.51 17.26
CA PRO A 355 16.72 29.99 18.64
C PRO A 355 15.32 30.54 18.98
N ASP A 356 14.56 30.98 17.98
CA ASP A 356 13.18 31.46 18.07
C ASP A 356 12.14 30.32 18.02
N GLY A 357 12.58 29.08 17.88
CA GLY A 357 11.73 27.90 17.75
C GLY A 357 11.15 27.68 16.35
N ALA A 358 11.49 28.52 15.37
CA ALA A 358 11.05 28.37 13.98
C ALA A 358 12.05 27.53 13.17
N TYR A 359 11.56 26.86 12.13
CA TYR A 359 12.44 26.19 11.17
C TYR A 359 13.07 27.20 10.20
N PRO A 360 14.32 26.99 9.76
CA PRO A 360 14.88 27.78 8.68
C PRO A 360 14.08 27.56 7.39
N PRO A 361 14.04 28.55 6.49
CA PRO A 361 13.54 28.36 5.14
C PRO A 361 14.19 27.14 4.49
N TYR A 362 13.39 26.32 3.80
CA TYR A 362 13.85 25.02 3.32
C TYR A 362 15.02 25.08 2.34
N ASP A 363 15.14 26.16 1.56
CA ASP A 363 16.28 26.41 0.68
C ASP A 363 17.61 26.64 1.42
N GLN A 364 17.57 26.90 2.73
CA GLN A 364 18.74 26.97 3.61
C GLN A 364 19.09 25.63 4.26
N VAL A 365 18.24 24.60 4.13
CA VAL A 365 18.54 23.24 4.58
C VAL A 365 19.47 22.59 3.54
N ASP A 366 20.70 22.28 3.96
CA ASP A 366 21.70 21.71 3.06
C ASP A 366 21.34 20.29 2.57
N ALA A 367 21.92 19.89 1.44
CA ALA A 367 21.62 18.61 0.80
C ALA A 367 22.00 17.39 1.66
N ALA A 368 23.03 17.47 2.51
CA ALA A 368 23.42 16.36 3.37
C ALA A 368 22.39 16.15 4.49
N THR A 369 21.88 17.24 5.06
CA THR A 369 20.78 17.21 6.04
C THR A 369 19.50 16.64 5.41
N ARG A 370 19.14 17.07 4.19
CA ARG A 370 17.98 16.51 3.46
C ARG A 370 18.11 15.01 3.23
N THR A 371 19.27 14.56 2.74
CA THR A 371 19.54 13.12 2.54
C THR A 371 19.47 12.35 3.85
N LYS A 372 20.05 12.87 4.94
CA LYS A 372 19.99 12.23 6.26
C LYS A 372 18.55 12.01 6.72
N LEU A 373 17.72 13.06 6.68
CA LEU A 373 16.31 12.98 7.09
C LEU A 373 15.52 12.02 6.19
N ALA A 374 15.80 12.00 4.89
CA ALA A 374 15.20 11.06 3.96
C ALA A 374 15.56 9.61 4.31
N ASP A 375 16.83 9.32 4.61
CA ASP A 375 17.28 7.98 4.98
C ASP A 375 16.71 7.52 6.32
N GLU A 376 16.59 8.43 7.30
CA GLU A 376 15.90 8.15 8.56
C GLU A 376 14.41 7.81 8.35
N ALA A 377 13.74 8.54 7.45
CA ALA A 377 12.35 8.25 7.08
C ALA A 377 12.20 6.89 6.38
N ARG A 378 13.10 6.54 5.44
CA ARG A 378 13.13 5.19 4.82
C ARG A 378 13.33 4.11 5.87
N ALA A 379 14.27 4.31 6.78
CA ALA A 379 14.59 3.31 7.78
C ALA A 379 13.46 3.13 8.82
N LEU A 380 12.74 4.21 9.16
CA LEU A 380 11.49 4.12 9.92
C LEU A 380 10.42 3.35 9.15
N GLY A 381 10.26 3.64 7.85
CA GLY A 381 9.34 2.91 6.97
C GLY A 381 9.64 1.41 6.95
N ASP A 382 10.91 1.02 6.84
CA ASP A 382 11.33 -0.38 6.88
C ASP A 382 11.03 -1.05 8.23
N ALA A 383 11.19 -0.32 9.34
CA ALA A 383 10.83 -0.84 10.67
C ALA A 383 9.31 -1.02 10.82
N ILE A 384 8.50 -0.06 10.35
CA ILE A 384 7.04 -0.18 10.35
C ILE A 384 6.61 -1.36 9.47
N ARG A 385 7.25 -1.57 8.32
CA ARG A 385 6.95 -2.71 7.44
C ARG A 385 7.21 -4.04 8.16
N ARG A 386 8.38 -4.22 8.78
CA ARG A 386 8.70 -5.42 9.57
C ARG A 386 7.73 -5.66 10.72
N MET A 387 7.39 -4.61 11.47
CA MET A 387 6.37 -4.68 12.53
C MET A 387 5.02 -5.12 11.96
N SER A 388 4.60 -4.52 10.84
CA SER A 388 3.33 -4.82 10.18
C SER A 388 3.28 -6.26 9.68
N ASP A 389 4.35 -6.77 9.07
CA ASP A 389 4.45 -8.16 8.64
C ASP A 389 4.33 -9.12 9.83
N ALA A 390 5.00 -8.80 10.94
CA ALA A 390 4.98 -9.60 12.17
C ALA A 390 3.60 -9.64 12.84
N VAL A 391 2.81 -8.57 12.76
CA VAL A 391 1.43 -8.53 13.28
C VAL A 391 0.37 -8.95 12.26
N GLY A 392 0.77 -9.39 11.06
CA GLY A 392 -0.17 -9.86 10.04
C GLY A 392 -0.88 -8.77 9.24
N LEU A 393 -0.35 -7.55 9.24
CA LEU A 393 -0.80 -6.40 8.43
C LEU A 393 -0.02 -6.22 7.13
N GLY A 394 0.97 -7.09 6.86
CA GLY A 394 1.76 -7.10 5.63
C GLY A 394 0.95 -7.42 4.39
N GLN A 395 1.43 -7.02 3.21
CA GLN A 395 0.74 -7.12 1.91
C GLN A 395 0.50 -8.56 1.36
N GLY A 396 0.49 -9.57 2.21
CA GLY A 396 0.20 -10.96 1.87
C GLY A 396 -1.16 -11.47 2.38
N GLY A 397 -2.05 -10.59 2.87
CA GLY A 397 -3.39 -10.96 3.35
C GLY A 397 -4.51 -10.80 2.32
N ALA A 398 -4.20 -10.26 1.13
CA ALA A 398 -5.11 -10.11 0.01
C ALA A 398 -4.36 -10.43 -1.28
N ALA A 399 -4.34 -11.70 -1.66
CA ALA A 399 -3.96 -12.15 -3.00
C ALA A 399 -4.67 -13.46 -3.31
#